data_AF-A0A942TCI0-F1
#
_entry.id   AF-A0A942TCI0-F1
#
_cell.length_a   1.000
_cell.length_b   1.000
_cell.length_c   1.000
_cell.angle_alpha   90.00
_cell.angle_beta   90.00
_cell.angle_gamma   90.00
#
_symmetry.space_group_name_H-M   'P 1'
#
loop_
_entity.id
_entity.type
_entity.pdbx_description
1 polymer ?
#
loop_
_entity_poly.entity_id
_entity_poly.type
_entity_poly.pdbx_seq_one_letter_code
_entity_poly.pdbx_strand_id
1 'polypeptide(L)'
;MSNLKILGAQRVKALTAILEKQRDDKIKEARKKALTLETREEMARKHFKVNGIYSKIMEKKAEIEALSEEYRAKTGYYFTVNRNYDYRNPEWDKFNTFANKINDPVDEEIAKIKQEYAEKANSLWLCETLEEAKAIVGI
;
A
#
# COMPACT_ATOMS: atom_id res chain seq x y z
N MET A 1 -6.51 33.20 34.22
CA MET A 1 -7.16 31.88 34.04
C MET A 1 -7.27 31.41 32.58
N SER A 2 -7.34 32.29 31.58
CA SER A 2 -7.36 31.90 30.14
C SER A 2 -6.05 31.22 29.68
N ASN A 3 -4.88 31.73 30.11
CA ASN A 3 -3.58 31.21 29.68
C ASN A 3 -3.29 29.76 30.13
N LEU A 4 -3.82 29.33 31.29
CA LEU A 4 -3.70 27.94 31.76
C LEU A 4 -4.52 26.96 30.91
N LYS A 5 -5.73 27.36 30.48
CA LYS A 5 -6.55 26.57 29.54
C LYS A 5 -5.88 26.46 28.15
N ILE A 6 -5.23 27.54 27.69
CA ILE A 6 -4.49 27.57 26.42
C ILE A 6 -3.26 26.65 26.46
N LEU A 7 -2.50 26.65 27.57
CA LEU A 7 -1.36 25.75 27.78
C LEU A 7 -1.78 24.26 27.83
N GLY A 8 -2.94 23.95 28.42
CA GLY A 8 -3.51 22.60 28.39
C GLY A 8 -3.86 22.12 26.98
N ALA A 9 -4.57 22.97 26.21
CA ALA A 9 -4.94 22.66 24.83
C ALA A 9 -3.72 22.49 23.89
N GLN A 10 -2.69 23.33 24.06
CA GLN A 10 -1.44 23.21 23.29
C GLN A 10 -0.69 21.91 23.61
N ARG A 11 -0.69 21.46 24.88
CA ARG A 11 -0.07 20.19 25.29
C ARG A 11 -0.80 18.99 24.71
N VAL A 12 -2.14 18.96 24.78
CA VAL A 12 -2.94 17.88 24.17
C VAL A 12 -2.70 17.82 22.66
N LYS A 13 -2.60 18.97 21.98
CA LYS A 13 -2.26 19.04 20.55
C LYS A 13 -0.87 18.46 20.26
N ALA A 14 0.13 18.77 21.08
CA ALA A 14 1.47 18.22 20.93
C ALA A 14 1.51 16.70 21.13
N LEU A 15 0.82 16.19 22.15
CA LEU A 15 0.70 14.75 22.43
C LEU A 15 -0.04 14.01 21.30
N THR A 16 -1.08 14.63 20.74
CA THR A 16 -1.80 14.09 19.58
C THR A 16 -0.87 13.99 18.35
N ALA A 17 -0.08 15.02 18.08
CA ALA A 17 0.88 15.00 16.97
C ALA A 17 1.97 13.92 17.15
N ILE A 18 2.40 13.64 18.39
CA ILE A 18 3.32 12.53 18.69
C ILE A 18 2.67 11.18 18.38
N LEU A 19 1.41 10.97 18.81
CA LEU A 19 0.66 9.75 18.49
C LEU A 19 0.49 9.56 16.99
N GLU A 20 0.14 10.60 16.25
CA GLU A 20 0.01 10.55 14.79
C GLU A 20 1.33 10.18 14.12
N LYS A 21 2.44 10.79 14.56
CA LYS A 21 3.77 10.45 14.04
C LYS A 21 4.14 9.00 14.32
N GLN A 22 3.95 8.53 15.55
CA GLN A 22 4.22 7.14 15.92
C GLN A 22 3.37 6.15 15.12
N ARG A 23 2.08 6.47 14.91
CA ARG A 23 1.16 5.69 14.06
C ARG A 23 1.73 5.59 12.64
N ASP A 24 2.10 6.72 12.06
CA ASP A 24 2.56 6.80 10.68
C ASP A 24 3.89 6.08 10.49
N ASP A 25 4.80 6.17 11.46
CA ASP A 25 6.06 5.42 11.48
C ASP A 25 5.80 3.90 11.54
N LYS A 26 4.91 3.42 12.42
CA LYS A 26 4.53 1.99 12.47
C LYS A 26 3.86 1.52 11.17
N ILE A 27 2.94 2.31 10.59
CA ILE A 27 2.32 1.99 9.30
C ILE A 27 3.39 1.92 8.20
N LYS A 28 4.36 2.83 8.21
CA LYS A 28 5.46 2.82 7.25
C LYS A 28 6.30 1.55 7.38
N GLU A 29 6.56 1.07 8.59
CA GLU A 29 7.25 -0.19 8.82
C GLU A 29 6.44 -1.40 8.35
N ALA A 30 5.15 -1.46 8.65
CA ALA A 30 4.27 -2.52 8.15
C ALA A 30 4.25 -2.54 6.61
N ARG A 31 4.16 -1.37 5.96
CA ARG A 31 4.20 -1.25 4.50
C ARG A 31 5.50 -1.72 3.86
N LYS A 32 6.64 -1.70 4.55
CA LYS A 32 7.89 -2.27 4.03
C LYS A 32 7.81 -3.78 3.87
N LYS A 33 6.90 -4.46 4.57
CA LYS A 33 6.64 -5.90 4.44
C LYS A 33 5.73 -6.22 3.27
N ALA A 34 5.02 -5.23 2.71
CA ALA A 34 4.12 -5.44 1.59
C ALA A 34 4.89 -5.87 0.34
N LEU A 35 4.36 -6.85 -0.37
CA LEU A 35 4.96 -7.32 -1.60
C LEU A 35 4.63 -6.36 -2.75
N THR A 36 5.58 -6.21 -3.67
CA THR A 36 5.39 -5.38 -4.86
C THR A 36 4.27 -5.95 -5.74
N LEU A 37 3.68 -5.12 -6.59
CA LEU A 37 2.67 -5.58 -7.54
C LEU A 37 3.21 -6.71 -8.42
N GLU A 38 4.44 -6.60 -8.89
CA GLU A 38 5.06 -7.61 -9.77
C GLU A 38 5.19 -8.97 -9.08
N THR A 39 5.68 -9.01 -7.84
CA THR A 39 5.79 -10.25 -7.06
C THR A 39 4.42 -10.87 -6.78
N ARG A 40 3.41 -10.04 -6.50
CA ARG A 40 2.02 -10.50 -6.30
C ARG A 40 1.43 -11.09 -7.56
N GLU A 41 1.60 -10.43 -8.70
CA GLU A 41 1.15 -10.98 -9.97
C GLU A 41 1.90 -12.26 -10.35
N GLU A 42 3.20 -12.37 -10.03
CA GLU A 42 3.97 -13.60 -10.30
C GLU A 42 3.42 -14.78 -9.50
N MET A 43 3.14 -14.57 -8.21
CA MET A 43 2.52 -15.60 -7.38
C MET A 43 1.12 -15.96 -7.85
N ALA A 44 0.32 -14.99 -8.27
CA ALA A 44 -0.97 -15.26 -8.90
C ALA A 44 -0.80 -16.08 -10.19
N ARG A 45 0.13 -15.71 -11.09
CA ARG A 45 0.39 -16.48 -12.31
C ARG A 45 0.83 -17.92 -12.02
N LYS A 46 1.63 -18.15 -10.97
CA LYS A 46 1.98 -19.49 -10.48
C LYS A 46 0.74 -20.25 -9.98
N HIS A 47 -0.09 -19.61 -9.16
CA HIS A 47 -1.32 -20.20 -8.62
C HIS A 47 -2.28 -20.66 -9.73
N PHE A 48 -2.54 -19.79 -10.72
CA PHE A 48 -3.41 -20.08 -11.85
C PHE A 48 -2.73 -20.93 -12.95
N LYS A 49 -1.46 -21.34 -12.76
CA LYS A 49 -0.69 -22.15 -13.72
C LYS A 49 -0.55 -21.51 -15.11
N VAL A 50 -0.54 -20.18 -15.17
CA VAL A 50 -0.43 -19.41 -16.43
C VAL A 50 0.97 -18.85 -16.66
N ASN A 51 1.95 -19.15 -15.80
CA ASN A 51 3.33 -18.68 -15.96
C ASN A 51 3.93 -19.02 -17.32
N GLY A 52 3.71 -20.25 -17.82
CA GLY A 52 4.21 -20.64 -19.15
C GLY A 52 3.56 -19.86 -20.31
N ILE A 53 2.29 -19.49 -20.18
CA ILE A 53 1.60 -18.64 -21.16
C ILE A 53 2.18 -17.22 -21.10
N TYR A 54 2.37 -16.69 -19.90
CA TYR A 54 2.95 -15.37 -19.69
C TYR A 54 4.37 -15.25 -20.25
N SER A 55 5.24 -16.25 -20.01
CA SER A 55 6.59 -16.28 -20.58
C SER A 55 6.56 -16.21 -22.11
N LYS A 56 5.71 -17.01 -22.76
CA LYS A 56 5.54 -16.96 -24.22
C LYS A 56 5.05 -15.60 -24.71
N ILE A 57 4.14 -14.95 -23.99
CA ILE A 57 3.67 -13.59 -24.32
C ILE A 57 4.85 -12.60 -24.25
N MET A 58 5.70 -12.69 -23.22
CA MET A 58 6.86 -11.82 -23.08
C MET A 58 7.91 -12.04 -24.17
N GLU A 59 8.17 -13.30 -24.55
CA GLU A 59 9.04 -13.64 -25.69
C GLU A 59 8.53 -13.01 -26.99
N LYS A 60 7.23 -13.20 -27.30
CA LYS A 60 6.62 -12.60 -28.49
C LYS A 60 6.60 -11.09 -28.47
N LYS A 61 6.44 -10.48 -27.30
CA LYS A 61 6.54 -9.03 -27.16
C LYS A 61 7.93 -8.52 -27.52
N ALA A 62 8.99 -9.19 -27.05
CA ALA A 62 10.37 -8.83 -27.38
C ALA A 62 10.66 -8.97 -28.89
N GLU A 63 10.14 -10.03 -29.53
CA GLU A 63 10.23 -10.19 -30.98
C GLU A 63 9.55 -9.02 -31.72
N ILE A 64 8.35 -8.61 -31.29
CA ILE A 64 7.64 -7.48 -31.90
C ILE A 64 8.37 -6.15 -31.67
N GLU A 65 8.96 -5.94 -30.50
CA GLU A 65 9.76 -4.75 -30.21
C GLU A 65 10.99 -4.66 -31.13
N ALA A 66 11.68 -5.79 -31.36
CA ALA A 66 12.81 -5.84 -32.29
C ALA A 66 12.38 -5.53 -33.74
N LEU A 67 11.28 -6.12 -34.20
CA LEU A 67 10.73 -5.86 -35.52
C LEU A 67 10.25 -4.41 -35.68
N SER A 68 9.68 -3.83 -34.62
CA SER A 68 9.23 -2.44 -34.61
C SER A 68 10.41 -1.48 -34.78
N GLU A 69 11.54 -1.74 -34.13
CA GLU A 69 12.74 -0.92 -34.29
C GLU A 69 13.31 -1.04 -35.72
N GLU A 70 13.33 -2.24 -36.31
CA GLU A 70 13.72 -2.42 -37.70
C GLU A 70 12.78 -1.66 -38.67
N TYR A 71 11.47 -1.74 -38.44
CA TYR A 71 10.47 -1.03 -39.22
C TYR A 71 10.61 0.49 -39.09
N ARG A 72 10.85 0.98 -37.88
CA ARG A 72 11.08 2.40 -37.59
C ARG A 72 12.33 2.91 -38.29
N ALA A 73 13.42 2.14 -38.31
CA ALA A 73 14.64 2.52 -38.99
C ALA A 73 14.44 2.74 -40.51
N LYS A 74 13.50 2.01 -41.12
CA LYS A 74 13.20 2.11 -42.56
C LYS A 74 12.10 3.13 -42.91
N THR A 75 11.16 3.37 -42.01
CA THR A 75 9.93 4.12 -42.32
C THR A 75 9.71 5.36 -41.45
N GLY A 76 10.43 5.50 -40.33
CA GLY A 76 10.20 6.52 -39.31
C GLY A 76 8.99 6.26 -38.40
N TYR A 77 8.18 5.24 -38.68
CA TYR A 77 7.00 4.88 -37.89
C TYR A 77 7.33 3.88 -36.79
N TYR A 78 6.76 4.07 -35.60
CA TYR A 78 6.92 3.16 -34.48
C TYR A 78 5.65 2.35 -34.25
N PHE A 79 5.79 1.02 -34.17
CA PHE A 79 4.69 0.10 -33.86
C PHE A 79 4.79 -0.36 -32.39
N THR A 80 3.68 -0.43 -31.67
CA THR A 80 3.68 -0.85 -30.26
C THR A 80 2.53 -1.78 -29.94
N VAL A 81 2.77 -2.75 -29.04
CA VAL A 81 1.76 -3.67 -28.52
C VAL A 81 1.56 -3.38 -27.04
N ASN A 82 0.36 -2.93 -26.70
CA ASN A 82 -0.02 -2.60 -25.34
C ASN A 82 -0.78 -3.75 -24.67
N ARG A 83 -0.51 -3.95 -23.38
CA ARG A 83 -1.29 -4.85 -22.53
C ARG A 83 -2.60 -4.14 -22.16
N ASN A 84 -3.71 -4.63 -22.68
CA ASN A 84 -5.05 -4.20 -22.26
C ASN A 84 -5.65 -5.22 -21.30
N TYR A 85 -6.45 -4.72 -20.36
CA TYR A 85 -7.17 -5.55 -19.39
C TYR A 85 -8.65 -5.57 -19.75
N ASP A 86 -9.22 -6.77 -19.75
CA ASP A 86 -10.67 -6.92 -19.81
C ASP A 86 -11.22 -6.95 -18.39
N TYR A 87 -11.54 -5.77 -17.86
CA TYR A 87 -12.10 -5.61 -16.52
C TYR A 87 -13.49 -6.26 -16.35
N ARG A 88 -14.16 -6.61 -17.45
CA ARG A 88 -15.47 -7.27 -17.42
C ARG A 88 -15.34 -8.79 -17.41
N ASN A 89 -14.15 -9.33 -17.64
CA ASN A 89 -13.90 -10.76 -17.59
C ASN A 89 -13.86 -11.24 -16.12
N PRO A 90 -14.73 -12.19 -15.70
CA PRO A 90 -14.71 -12.71 -14.34
C PRO A 90 -13.37 -13.34 -13.93
N GLU A 91 -12.60 -13.87 -14.88
CA GLU A 91 -11.28 -14.43 -14.60
C GLU A 91 -10.25 -13.35 -14.27
N TRP A 92 -10.40 -12.14 -14.84
CA TRP A 92 -9.59 -10.99 -14.44
C TRP A 92 -9.85 -10.63 -12.98
N ASP A 93 -11.12 -10.59 -12.57
CA ASP A 93 -11.48 -10.28 -11.19
C ASP A 93 -10.97 -11.33 -10.21
N LYS A 94 -11.07 -12.62 -10.53
CA LYS A 94 -10.49 -13.71 -9.73
C LYS A 94 -8.98 -13.58 -9.60
N PHE A 95 -8.29 -13.34 -10.72
CA PHE A 95 -6.84 -13.19 -10.73
C PHE A 95 -6.39 -12.00 -9.88
N ASN A 96 -6.99 -10.83 -10.11
CA ASN A 96 -6.66 -9.60 -9.42
C ASN A 96 -7.02 -9.67 -7.92
N THR A 97 -8.16 -10.27 -7.58
CA THR A 97 -8.54 -10.50 -6.19
C THR A 97 -7.52 -11.39 -5.49
N PHE A 98 -7.13 -12.52 -6.09
CA PHE A 98 -6.10 -13.38 -5.51
C PHE A 98 -4.77 -12.64 -5.33
N ALA A 99 -4.33 -11.89 -6.36
CA ALA A 99 -3.09 -11.11 -6.30
C ALA A 99 -3.12 -10.05 -5.18
N ASN A 100 -4.27 -9.41 -4.95
CA ASN A 100 -4.43 -8.42 -3.87
C ASN A 100 -4.47 -9.07 -2.49
N LYS A 101 -5.15 -10.21 -2.35
CA LYS A 101 -5.24 -10.97 -1.09
C LYS A 101 -3.90 -11.42 -0.51
N ILE A 102 -2.87 -11.51 -1.35
CA ILE A 102 -1.51 -11.81 -0.91
C ILE A 102 -1.00 -10.79 0.13
N ASN A 103 -1.44 -9.54 0.08
CA ASN A 103 -1.07 -8.50 1.06
C ASN A 103 -2.07 -8.36 2.22
N ASP A 104 -3.16 -9.14 2.26
CA ASP A 104 -4.16 -9.06 3.34
C ASP A 104 -3.53 -9.07 4.75
N PRO A 105 -2.50 -9.88 5.06
CA PRO A 105 -1.88 -9.86 6.38
C PRO A 105 -1.26 -8.49 6.74
N VAL A 106 -0.69 -7.79 5.75
CA VAL A 106 -0.11 -6.46 5.95
C VAL A 106 -1.22 -5.41 6.11
N ASP A 107 -2.28 -5.53 5.32
CA ASP A 107 -3.43 -4.63 5.42
C ASP A 107 -4.17 -4.80 6.77
N GLU A 108 -4.29 -6.03 7.27
CA GLU A 108 -4.77 -6.34 8.61
C GLU A 108 -3.87 -5.77 9.72
N GLU A 109 -2.54 -5.89 9.58
CA GLU A 109 -1.58 -5.29 10.51
C GLU A 109 -1.75 -3.76 10.56
N ILE A 110 -1.87 -3.12 9.39
CA ILE A 110 -2.12 -1.67 9.29
C ILE A 110 -3.46 -1.29 9.91
N ALA A 111 -4.52 -2.08 9.70
CA ALA A 111 -5.82 -1.84 10.31
C ALA A 111 -5.76 -1.91 11.84
N LYS A 112 -5.06 -2.90 12.39
CA LYS A 112 -4.82 -3.02 13.85
C LYS A 112 -4.05 -1.83 14.40
N ILE A 113 -3.01 -1.38 13.71
CA ILE A 113 -2.25 -0.18 14.11
C ILE A 113 -3.18 1.05 14.13
N LYS A 114 -4.00 1.24 13.09
CA LYS A 114 -4.95 2.37 13.06
C LYS A 114 -5.94 2.33 14.21
N GLN A 115 -6.46 1.15 14.53
CA GLN A 115 -7.39 0.97 15.65
C GLN A 115 -6.69 1.28 16.99
N GLU A 116 -5.52 0.70 17.25
CA GLU A 116 -4.74 0.93 18.48
C GLU A 116 -4.52 2.45 18.72
N TYR A 117 -4.13 3.17 17.67
CA TYR A 117 -3.85 4.61 17.79
C TYR A 117 -5.11 5.48 17.86
N ALA A 118 -6.23 5.04 17.27
CA ALA A 118 -7.52 5.69 17.47
C ALA A 118 -8.01 5.54 18.92
N GLU A 119 -7.84 4.36 19.50
CA GLU A 119 -8.16 4.10 20.92
C GLU A 119 -7.26 4.95 21.84
N LYS A 120 -5.96 5.03 21.56
CA LYS A 120 -5.04 5.92 22.30
C LYS A 120 -5.42 7.41 22.19
N ALA A 121 -5.80 7.87 20.99
CA ALA A 121 -6.23 9.24 20.79
C ALA A 121 -7.53 9.56 21.57
N ASN A 122 -8.49 8.63 21.59
CA ASN A 122 -9.70 8.77 22.39
C ASN A 122 -9.39 8.82 23.89
N SER A 123 -8.53 7.94 24.38
CA SER A 123 -8.10 7.94 25.78
C SER A 123 -7.38 9.24 26.16
N LEU A 124 -6.54 9.78 25.26
CA LEU A 124 -5.85 11.06 25.46
C LEU A 124 -6.83 12.24 25.57
N TRP A 125 -7.99 12.16 24.92
CA TRP A 125 -9.01 13.19 25.01
C TRP A 125 -9.81 13.13 26.32
N LEU A 126 -9.87 11.94 26.94
CA LEU A 126 -10.63 11.67 28.16
C LEU A 126 -9.77 11.72 29.44
N CYS A 127 -8.44 11.80 29.34
CA CYS A 127 -7.56 11.81 30.50
C CYS A 127 -7.68 13.12 31.30
N GLU A 128 -7.58 13.02 32.63
CA GLU A 128 -7.72 14.16 33.54
C GLU A 128 -6.36 14.73 33.95
N THR A 129 -5.31 13.91 33.89
CA THR A 129 -3.95 14.30 34.31
C THR A 129 -2.93 14.22 33.17
N LEU A 130 -1.88 15.04 33.29
CA LEU A 130 -0.76 15.04 32.34
C LEU A 130 0.05 13.72 32.41
N GLU A 131 0.09 13.07 33.57
CA GLU A 131 0.80 11.81 33.75
C GLU A 131 0.04 10.65 33.08
N GLU A 132 -1.30 10.63 33.16
CA GLU A 132 -2.12 9.73 32.34
C GLU A 132 -1.91 9.98 30.84
N ALA A 133 -1.93 11.26 30.43
CA ALA A 133 -1.73 11.65 29.04
C ALA A 133 -0.37 11.16 28.49
N LYS A 134 0.71 11.32 29.27
CA LYS A 134 2.04 10.81 28.93
C LYS A 134 2.09 9.29 28.86
N ALA A 135 1.48 8.61 29.83
CA ALA A 135 1.41 7.14 29.86
C ALA A 135 0.69 6.57 28.63
N ILE A 136 -0.39 7.23 28.16
CA ILE A 136 -1.12 6.85 26.94
C ILE A 136 -0.25 6.99 25.68
N VAL A 137 0.56 8.06 25.61
CA VAL A 137 1.49 8.32 24.49
C VAL A 137 2.78 7.48 24.59
N GLY A 138 3.08 6.95 25.78
CA GLY A 138 4.28 6.14 26.04
C GLY A 138 5.56 6.96 26.14
N ILE A 139 5.48 8.15 26.77
CA ILE A 139 6.60 9.07 27.01
C ILE A 139 6.75 9.43 28.49
#